data_AF-A0A6I7M0A8-F1
#
_entry.id   AF-A0A6I7M0A8-F1
#
_cell.length_a   1.000
_cell.length_b   1.000
_cell.length_c   1.000
_cell.angle_alpha   90.00
_cell.angle_beta   90.00
_cell.angle_gamma   90.00
#
_symmetry.space_group_name_H-M   'P 1'
#
loop_
_entity.id
_entity.type
_entity.pdbx_description
1 polymer ?
#
loop_
_entity_poly.entity_id
_entity_poly.type
_entity_poly.pdbx_seq_one_letter_code
_entity_poly.pdbx_strand_id
1 'polypeptide(L)'
;MFMKMKHAFITAICALSLFGSGTALSQEGKKQVGTPDFQVDFAQFRTDRPDTNRIEIYYRIFNSNLQFVKTADGYSAAYELALAIYDSKGHQINGLSRDRTVSVPDYARTISETDFRTSQINFDLAAGKYKIDCILTDQNSGAKSKRSLKLDIQKYDGGDPMVSGIEFVRAVDTTIYDSLFLKAGKTVIPSVGREYGGDSGSALMYYLELYQGSGKRANVMVETQLLNKRMDAVYRDTLTSVFAEPTLRQIRRISLTGIKAGVYTLEISLKGRRDKVVTDVREPLIIYWSPEAMVKNDFETAVSELKYIATPAEMKAFKKAATPEEKLHLWNQFWLKRDPTPGTPANEAKGEYYRRIDYANAHFSILRKEGWLTDRGSVYITYGEPDQIEDFPFELDSKAYQIWDYYQAGDVRRFLFIDEWGDGDYRLQYPYDGRY
;
A
#
# COMPACT_ATOMS: atom_id res chain seq x y z
N MET A 1 58.23 36.09 9.90
CA MET A 1 57.11 36.70 9.15
C MET A 1 56.14 35.59 8.76
N PHE A 2 54.99 35.56 9.42
CA PHE A 2 53.90 34.62 9.22
C PHE A 2 53.28 34.78 7.82
N MET A 3 52.84 33.70 7.16
CA MET A 3 51.41 33.37 7.02
C MET A 3 51.21 32.06 6.22
N LYS A 4 50.58 31.08 6.87
CA LYS A 4 50.02 29.86 6.26
C LYS A 4 48.73 30.23 5.50
N MET A 5 48.64 29.93 4.21
CA MET A 5 47.34 29.91 3.52
C MET A 5 46.68 28.53 3.69
N LYS A 6 45.62 28.52 4.50
CA LYS A 6 44.71 27.38 4.69
C LYS A 6 43.95 27.15 3.39
N HIS A 7 44.02 25.93 2.85
CA HIS A 7 43.05 25.43 1.87
C HIS A 7 41.76 25.11 2.62
N ALA A 8 40.72 25.92 2.43
CA ALA A 8 39.38 25.60 2.91
C ALA A 8 38.68 24.76 1.82
N PHE A 9 38.60 23.45 2.06
CA PHE A 9 37.63 22.58 1.39
C PHE A 9 36.24 23.05 1.82
N ILE A 10 35.51 23.73 0.93
CA ILE A 10 34.08 23.94 1.09
C ILE A 10 33.42 22.65 0.61
N THR A 11 33.25 21.71 1.54
CA THR A 11 32.34 20.59 1.37
C THR A 11 30.93 21.17 1.36
N ALA A 12 30.40 21.39 0.15
CA ALA A 12 28.99 21.71 -0.01
C ALA A 12 28.18 20.47 0.40
N ILE A 13 27.73 20.46 1.65
CA ILE A 13 26.72 19.53 2.13
C ILE A 13 25.45 19.86 1.35
N CYS A 14 25.21 19.15 0.25
CA CYS A 14 23.88 19.07 -0.34
C CYS A 14 22.98 18.44 0.71
N ALA A 15 22.19 19.27 1.40
CA ALA A 15 21.06 18.82 2.16
C ALA A 15 20.09 18.16 1.16
N LEU A 16 20.16 16.83 1.04
CA LEU A 16 19.05 16.05 0.52
C LEU A 16 17.90 16.23 1.50
N SER A 17 17.04 17.19 1.23
CA SER A 17 15.78 17.31 1.93
C SER A 17 14.91 16.12 1.52
N LEU A 18 14.78 15.15 2.43
CA LEU A 18 13.80 14.07 2.37
C LEU A 18 12.40 14.69 2.44
N PHE A 19 11.89 15.16 1.30
CA PHE A 19 10.47 15.52 1.14
C PHE A 19 9.74 14.34 0.52
N GLY A 20 9.58 13.27 1.30
CA GLY A 20 8.57 12.26 0.99
C GLY A 20 7.23 12.77 1.49
N SER A 21 6.25 12.95 0.61
CA SER A 21 4.84 13.00 0.97
C SER A 21 4.50 11.67 1.64
N GLY A 22 4.51 11.63 2.97
CA GLY A 22 4.24 10.40 3.72
C GLY A 22 2.78 10.02 3.58
N THR A 23 2.41 9.26 2.55
CA THR A 23 1.31 8.31 2.66
C THR A 23 1.79 7.17 3.53
N ALA A 24 1.22 7.04 4.73
CA ALA A 24 1.38 5.81 5.47
C ALA A 24 0.83 4.68 4.58
N LEU A 25 1.69 3.76 4.16
CA LEU A 25 1.22 2.42 3.78
C LEU A 25 0.35 1.97 4.95
N SER A 26 -0.93 1.75 4.65
CA SER A 26 -2.02 1.39 5.56
C SER A 26 -1.62 1.35 7.05
N GLN A 27 -1.83 2.45 7.78
CA GLN A 27 -2.08 2.33 9.22
C GLN A 27 -3.56 1.99 9.38
N GLU A 28 -3.89 0.74 9.14
CA GLU A 28 -5.18 0.15 9.47
C GLU A 28 -5.31 0.11 11.00
N GLY A 29 -6.16 0.97 11.56
CA GLY A 29 -6.70 0.74 12.88
C GLY A 29 -7.58 -0.51 12.87
N LYS A 30 -7.57 -1.27 13.97
CA LYS A 30 -8.33 -2.52 14.23
C LYS A 30 -9.62 -2.61 13.39
N LYS A 31 -9.71 -3.60 12.49
CA LYS A 31 -10.94 -3.89 11.74
C LYS A 31 -11.96 -4.54 12.66
N GLN A 32 -12.73 -3.74 13.39
CA GLN A 32 -13.90 -4.28 14.08
C GLN A 32 -14.87 -4.84 13.03
N VAL A 33 -15.29 -6.10 13.18
CA VAL A 33 -16.32 -6.75 12.36
C VAL A 33 -17.54 -5.81 12.26
N GLY A 34 -17.95 -5.46 11.04
CA GLY A 34 -19.04 -4.51 10.79
C GLY A 34 -18.63 -3.03 10.66
N THR A 35 -17.34 -2.70 10.80
CA THR A 35 -16.82 -1.35 10.50
C THR A 35 -16.48 -1.25 9.03
N PRO A 36 -16.96 -0.20 8.31
CA PRO A 36 -16.62 -0.03 6.91
C PRO A 36 -15.13 0.23 6.75
N ASP A 37 -14.56 -0.20 5.63
CA ASP A 37 -13.15 -0.01 5.36
C ASP A 37 -12.88 0.39 3.90
N PHE A 38 -11.85 1.20 3.70
CA PHE A 38 -11.54 1.79 2.42
C PHE A 38 -10.08 2.25 2.32
N GLN A 39 -9.63 2.33 1.07
CA GLN A 39 -8.30 2.82 0.75
C GLN A 39 -8.38 4.20 0.11
N VAL A 40 -7.35 5.01 0.36
CA VAL A 40 -7.18 6.33 -0.24
C VAL A 40 -5.74 6.51 -0.70
N ASP A 41 -5.59 7.24 -1.80
CA ASP A 41 -4.30 7.67 -2.32
C ASP A 41 -4.44 9.07 -2.94
N PHE A 42 -3.34 9.73 -3.27
CA PHE A 42 -3.38 11.00 -3.97
C PHE A 42 -2.20 11.20 -4.91
N ALA A 43 -2.39 12.08 -5.89
CA ALA A 43 -1.30 12.66 -6.67
C ALA A 43 -1.53 14.18 -6.86
N GLN A 44 -0.45 14.91 -7.11
CA GLN A 44 -0.50 16.36 -7.33
C GLN A 44 0.01 16.74 -8.71
N PHE A 45 -0.71 17.64 -9.37
CA PHE A 45 -0.41 18.11 -10.73
C PHE A 45 -0.51 19.63 -10.81
N ARG A 46 0.26 20.23 -11.71
CA ARG A 46 0.21 21.67 -11.97
C ARG A 46 -1.14 22.02 -12.62
N THR A 47 -1.73 23.14 -12.21
CA THR A 47 -2.91 23.69 -12.92
C THR A 47 -2.50 24.83 -13.85
N ASP A 48 -3.43 25.28 -14.68
CA ASP A 48 -3.26 26.49 -15.48
C ASP A 48 -3.22 27.76 -14.61
N ARG A 49 -3.62 27.67 -13.33
CA ARG A 49 -3.50 28.75 -12.36
C ARG A 49 -2.14 28.69 -11.68
N PRO A 50 -1.35 29.78 -11.68
CA PRO A 50 0.04 29.76 -11.21
C PRO A 50 0.16 29.50 -9.69
N ASP A 51 -0.87 29.79 -8.91
CA ASP A 51 -0.81 29.75 -7.45
C ASP A 51 -1.35 28.44 -6.84
N THR A 52 -1.92 27.53 -7.65
CA THR A 52 -2.56 26.31 -7.15
C THR A 52 -2.14 25.07 -7.93
N ASN A 53 -2.06 23.95 -7.22
CA ASN A 53 -1.93 22.62 -7.79
C ASN A 53 -3.24 21.85 -7.66
N ARG A 54 -3.53 21.01 -8.65
CA ARG A 54 -4.61 20.03 -8.63
C ARG A 54 -4.15 18.88 -7.76
N ILE A 55 -4.87 18.65 -6.67
CA ILE A 55 -4.74 17.49 -5.82
C ILE A 55 -5.87 16.54 -6.18
N GLU A 56 -5.50 15.40 -6.73
CA GLU A 56 -6.41 14.32 -7.05
C GLU A 56 -6.35 13.30 -5.94
N ILE A 57 -7.49 13.02 -5.31
CA ILE A 57 -7.62 12.06 -4.22
C ILE A 57 -8.43 10.90 -4.77
N TYR A 58 -7.81 9.72 -4.79
CA TYR A 58 -8.40 8.49 -5.26
C TYR A 58 -8.89 7.68 -4.05
N TYR A 59 -10.01 7.00 -4.19
CA TYR A 59 -10.49 6.09 -3.15
C TYR A 59 -11.04 4.80 -3.72
N ARG A 60 -10.94 3.72 -2.93
CA ARG A 60 -11.45 2.39 -3.26
C ARG A 60 -12.23 1.83 -2.08
N ILE A 61 -13.45 1.36 -2.34
CA ILE A 61 -14.35 0.76 -1.33
C ILE A 61 -14.84 -0.59 -1.87
N PHE A 62 -14.56 -1.66 -1.13
CA PHE A 62 -15.01 -3.02 -1.44
C PHE A 62 -16.44 -3.25 -0.97
N ASN A 63 -17.16 -4.19 -1.59
CA ASN A 63 -18.50 -4.57 -1.16
C ASN A 63 -18.49 -5.22 0.23
N SER A 64 -17.55 -6.14 0.49
CA SER A 64 -17.38 -6.79 1.80
C SER A 64 -17.12 -5.82 2.96
N ASN A 65 -16.81 -4.55 2.65
CA ASN A 65 -16.59 -3.48 3.61
C ASN A 65 -17.81 -2.55 3.78
N LEU A 66 -19.00 -2.95 3.32
CA LEU A 66 -20.25 -2.22 3.54
C LEU A 66 -21.35 -3.15 4.02
N GLN A 67 -22.25 -2.60 4.83
CA GLN A 67 -23.45 -3.26 5.31
C GLN A 67 -24.55 -3.19 4.24
N PHE A 68 -24.84 -4.32 3.61
CA PHE A 68 -25.96 -4.44 2.67
C PHE A 68 -27.26 -4.80 3.41
N VAL A 69 -28.37 -4.20 2.98
CA VAL A 69 -29.72 -4.57 3.40
C VAL A 69 -30.47 -5.19 2.22
N LYS A 70 -31.33 -6.17 2.50
CA LYS A 70 -32.17 -6.80 1.48
C LYS A 70 -33.26 -5.83 1.02
N THR A 71 -33.51 -5.78 -0.28
CA THR A 71 -34.54 -4.96 -0.95
C THR A 71 -35.43 -5.86 -1.81
N ALA A 72 -36.44 -5.29 -2.47
CA ALA A 72 -37.31 -6.05 -3.38
C ALA A 72 -36.53 -6.63 -4.58
N ASP A 73 -35.55 -5.89 -5.09
CA ASP A 73 -34.83 -6.20 -6.34
C ASP A 73 -33.37 -6.68 -6.10
N GLY A 74 -33.06 -7.14 -4.88
CA GLY A 74 -31.72 -7.60 -4.52
C GLY A 74 -31.25 -7.04 -3.18
N TYR A 75 -30.06 -6.44 -3.15
CA TYR A 75 -29.44 -5.88 -1.95
C TYR A 75 -28.93 -4.48 -2.20
N SER A 76 -28.98 -3.61 -1.19
CA SER A 76 -28.51 -2.23 -1.28
C SER A 76 -27.65 -1.84 -0.09
N ALA A 77 -26.57 -1.10 -0.33
CA ALA A 77 -25.75 -0.44 0.66
C ALA A 77 -25.69 1.07 0.38
N ALA A 78 -25.69 1.88 1.42
CA ALA A 78 -25.56 3.32 1.31
C ALA A 78 -24.40 3.81 2.18
N TYR A 79 -23.62 4.77 1.67
CA TYR A 79 -22.46 5.30 2.38
C TYR A 79 -22.25 6.79 2.08
N GLU A 80 -21.67 7.49 3.04
CA GLU A 80 -21.18 8.87 2.92
C GLU A 80 -19.66 8.87 2.90
N LEU A 81 -19.04 9.54 1.93
CA LEU A 81 -17.61 9.85 1.95
C LEU A 81 -17.39 11.35 2.17
N ALA A 82 -16.87 11.70 3.34
CA ALA A 82 -16.55 13.06 3.73
C ALA A 82 -15.03 13.31 3.73
N LEU A 83 -14.59 14.43 3.17
CA LEU A 83 -13.20 14.88 3.20
C LEU A 83 -13.11 16.23 3.90
N ALA A 84 -12.19 16.36 4.85
CA ALA A 84 -11.85 17.63 5.50
C ALA A 84 -10.37 17.92 5.33
N ILE A 85 -10.04 19.10 4.80
CA ILE A 85 -8.67 19.54 4.50
C ILE A 85 -8.25 20.57 5.53
N TYR A 86 -7.14 20.30 6.20
CA TYR A 86 -6.57 21.13 7.24
C TYR A 86 -5.23 21.71 6.80
N ASP A 87 -5.00 22.98 7.09
CA ASP A 87 -3.69 23.62 6.94
C ASP A 87 -2.70 23.15 8.02
N SER A 88 -1.45 23.63 7.95
CA SER A 88 -0.41 23.32 8.92
C SER A 88 -0.67 23.84 10.34
N LYS A 89 -1.65 24.75 10.51
CA LYS A 89 -2.08 25.28 11.80
C LYS A 89 -3.28 24.51 12.38
N GLY A 90 -3.81 23.53 11.64
CA GLY A 90 -4.97 22.74 12.03
C GLY A 90 -6.32 23.38 11.72
N HIS A 91 -6.35 24.48 10.97
CA HIS A 91 -7.62 25.06 10.52
C HIS A 91 -8.14 24.29 9.32
N GLN A 92 -9.43 23.95 9.34
CA GLN A 92 -10.09 23.39 8.17
C GLN A 92 -10.25 24.50 7.10
N ILE A 93 -9.60 24.31 5.96
CA ILE A 93 -9.61 25.28 4.85
C ILE A 93 -10.55 24.87 3.70
N ASN A 94 -10.91 23.59 3.64
CA ASN A 94 -11.78 23.05 2.60
C ASN A 94 -12.40 21.72 3.08
N GLY A 95 -13.43 21.26 2.39
CA GLY A 95 -14.01 19.95 2.59
C GLY A 95 -15.21 19.70 1.68
N LEU A 96 -15.64 18.45 1.64
CA LEU A 96 -16.86 18.04 0.95
C LEU A 96 -17.41 16.76 1.54
N SER A 97 -18.66 16.47 1.23
CA SER A 97 -19.27 15.17 1.49
C SER A 97 -20.05 14.70 0.27
N ARG A 98 -20.10 13.38 0.06
CA ARG A 98 -20.85 12.74 -1.02
C ARG A 98 -21.53 11.47 -0.52
N ASP A 99 -22.84 11.45 -0.66
CA ASP A 99 -23.65 10.25 -0.47
C ASP A 99 -23.66 9.39 -1.74
N ARG A 100 -23.64 8.07 -1.54
CA ARG A 100 -23.70 7.08 -2.62
C ARG A 100 -24.51 5.87 -2.18
N THR A 101 -25.21 5.29 -3.15
CA THR A 101 -25.93 4.02 -3.00
C THR A 101 -25.35 3.01 -3.97
N VAL A 102 -25.28 1.76 -3.53
CA VAL A 102 -24.77 0.62 -4.25
C VAL A 102 -25.84 -0.45 -4.22
N SER A 103 -26.19 -1.00 -5.38
CA SER A 103 -27.19 -2.04 -5.48
C SER A 103 -26.59 -3.24 -6.19
N VAL A 104 -26.82 -4.44 -5.65
CA VAL A 104 -26.30 -5.70 -6.19
C VAL A 104 -27.44 -6.74 -6.25
N PRO A 105 -27.43 -7.64 -7.26
CA PRO A 105 -28.56 -8.52 -7.51
C PRO A 105 -28.68 -9.70 -6.53
N ASP A 106 -27.57 -10.12 -5.91
CA ASP A 106 -27.51 -11.32 -5.10
C ASP A 106 -26.61 -11.15 -3.86
N TYR A 107 -26.75 -12.07 -2.90
CA TYR A 107 -26.02 -12.05 -1.64
C TYR A 107 -24.51 -12.25 -1.83
N ALA A 108 -24.07 -13.07 -2.80
CA ALA A 108 -22.65 -13.36 -3.00
C ALA A 108 -21.86 -12.08 -3.34
N ARG A 109 -22.48 -11.17 -4.10
CA ARG A 109 -21.92 -9.84 -4.39
C ARG A 109 -21.76 -8.95 -3.15
N THR A 110 -22.60 -9.12 -2.13
CA THR A 110 -22.54 -8.30 -0.90
C THR A 110 -21.30 -8.58 -0.07
N ILE A 111 -20.83 -9.82 -0.09
CA ILE A 111 -19.66 -10.28 0.67
C ILE A 111 -18.39 -10.39 -0.19
N SER A 112 -18.45 -9.94 -1.44
CA SER A 112 -17.33 -10.05 -2.38
C SER A 112 -16.14 -9.17 -1.95
N GLU A 113 -14.98 -9.81 -1.77
CA GLU A 113 -13.70 -9.15 -1.47
C GLU A 113 -13.00 -8.61 -2.73
N THR A 114 -13.56 -8.87 -3.92
CA THR A 114 -12.97 -8.45 -5.20
C THR A 114 -13.83 -7.43 -5.93
N ASP A 115 -15.12 -7.34 -5.61
CA ASP A 115 -16.00 -6.31 -6.12
C ASP A 115 -15.78 -5.02 -5.33
N PHE A 116 -15.26 -4.01 -6.03
CA PHE A 116 -15.03 -2.69 -5.46
C PHE A 116 -15.43 -1.60 -6.43
N ARG A 117 -15.59 -0.40 -5.86
CA ARG A 117 -15.73 0.84 -6.62
C ARG A 117 -14.55 1.75 -6.37
N THR A 118 -14.11 2.41 -7.44
CA THR A 118 -13.02 3.39 -7.41
C THR A 118 -13.54 4.71 -7.98
N SER A 119 -13.16 5.82 -7.35
CA SER A 119 -13.48 7.16 -7.85
C SER A 119 -12.41 8.15 -7.42
N GLN A 120 -12.60 9.40 -7.82
CA GLN A 120 -11.66 10.49 -7.62
C GLN A 120 -12.38 11.76 -7.15
N ILE A 121 -11.67 12.55 -6.35
CA ILE A 121 -12.10 13.85 -5.86
C ILE A 121 -10.94 14.83 -6.08
N ASN A 122 -11.27 16.02 -6.58
CA ASN A 122 -10.27 16.99 -7.00
C ASN A 122 -10.40 18.28 -6.17
N PHE A 123 -9.26 18.79 -5.71
CA PHE A 123 -9.14 20.11 -5.09
C PHE A 123 -8.03 20.90 -5.76
N ASP A 124 -8.18 22.22 -5.85
CA ASP A 124 -7.09 23.12 -6.23
C ASP A 124 -6.58 23.80 -4.95
N LEU A 125 -5.35 23.49 -4.54
CA LEU A 125 -4.75 23.98 -3.30
C LEU A 125 -3.45 24.73 -3.59
N ALA A 126 -3.20 25.79 -2.83
CA ALA A 126 -1.93 26.50 -2.89
C ALA A 126 -0.80 25.67 -2.29
N ALA A 127 0.45 25.97 -2.68
CA ALA A 127 1.62 25.32 -2.11
C ALA A 127 1.67 25.46 -0.58
N GLY A 128 2.07 24.40 0.10
CA GLY A 128 2.06 24.30 1.55
C GLY A 128 1.84 22.88 2.06
N LYS A 129 1.82 22.76 3.39
CA LYS A 129 1.61 21.48 4.07
C LYS A 129 0.16 21.34 4.52
N TYR A 130 -0.43 20.19 4.24
CA TYR A 130 -1.83 19.91 4.55
C TYR A 130 -2.01 18.52 5.15
N LYS A 131 -3.10 18.36 5.90
CA LYS A 131 -3.63 17.06 6.29
C LYS A 131 -5.04 16.93 5.72
N ILE A 132 -5.35 15.80 5.10
CA ILE A 132 -6.70 15.48 4.63
C ILE A 132 -7.22 14.30 5.42
N ASP A 133 -8.31 14.53 6.15
CA ASP A 133 -9.06 13.47 6.81
C ASP A 133 -10.18 13.00 5.87
N CYS A 134 -10.09 11.78 5.39
CA CYS A 134 -11.13 11.08 4.64
C CYS A 134 -11.93 10.21 5.62
N ILE A 135 -13.25 10.33 5.63
CA ILE A 135 -14.14 9.63 6.55
C ILE A 135 -15.21 8.91 5.72
N LEU A 136 -15.27 7.60 5.84
CA LEU A 136 -16.33 6.78 5.28
C LEU A 136 -17.33 6.44 6.38
N THR A 137 -18.59 6.80 6.18
CA THR A 137 -19.71 6.40 7.05
C THR A 137 -20.58 5.41 6.31
N ASP A 138 -20.75 4.21 6.85
CA ASP A 138 -21.80 3.31 6.40
C ASP A 138 -23.15 3.82 6.92
N GLN A 139 -24.09 4.11 6.03
CA GLN A 139 -25.37 4.72 6.42
C GLN A 139 -26.38 3.71 6.96
N ASN A 140 -26.18 2.42 6.71
CA ASN A 140 -27.07 1.37 7.21
C ASN A 140 -26.69 0.95 8.64
N SER A 141 -25.39 0.92 8.97
CA SER A 141 -24.92 0.57 10.32
C SER A 141 -24.58 1.79 11.18
N GLY A 142 -24.33 2.95 10.58
CA GLY A 142 -23.81 4.15 11.24
C GLY A 142 -22.31 4.07 11.59
N ALA A 143 -21.65 2.96 11.29
CA ALA A 143 -20.23 2.76 11.58
C ALA A 143 -19.36 3.65 10.69
N LYS A 144 -18.19 4.04 11.21
CA LYS A 144 -17.29 4.99 10.54
C LYS A 144 -15.87 4.47 10.51
N SER A 145 -15.17 4.75 9.42
CA SER A 145 -13.72 4.63 9.35
C SER A 145 -13.09 5.90 8.83
N LYS A 146 -11.84 6.12 9.23
CA LYS A 146 -11.07 7.31 8.86
C LYS A 146 -9.74 6.89 8.24
N ARG A 147 -9.32 7.64 7.23
CA ARG A 147 -7.96 7.62 6.66
C ARG A 147 -7.43 9.03 6.59
N SER A 148 -6.14 9.21 6.87
CA SER A 148 -5.51 10.53 6.89
C SER A 148 -4.35 10.59 5.92
N LEU A 149 -4.36 11.59 5.03
CA LEU A 149 -3.28 11.86 4.09
C LEU A 149 -2.49 13.09 4.57
N LYS A 150 -1.17 13.06 4.43
CA LYS A 150 -0.29 14.22 4.67
C LYS A 150 0.31 14.65 3.34
N LEU A 151 0.11 15.90 2.97
CA LEU A 151 0.53 16.45 1.70
C LEU A 151 1.55 17.57 1.91
N ASP A 152 2.62 17.54 1.13
CA ASP A 152 3.53 18.66 0.95
C ASP A 152 3.41 19.12 -0.51
N ILE A 153 2.65 20.20 -0.72
CA ILE A 153 2.35 20.73 -2.04
C ILE A 153 3.44 21.71 -2.41
N GLN A 154 4.24 21.36 -3.41
CA GLN A 154 5.31 22.19 -3.94
C GLN A 154 4.79 23.14 -5.03
N LYS A 155 5.45 24.28 -5.24
CA LYS A 155 5.16 25.12 -6.42
C LYS A 155 5.85 24.55 -7.66
N TYR A 156 5.18 24.62 -8.82
CA TYR A 156 5.73 24.21 -10.11
C TYR A 156 6.17 25.41 -10.98
N ASP A 157 6.82 26.39 -10.35
CA ASP A 157 7.25 27.67 -10.93
C ASP A 157 8.79 27.83 -11.03
N GLY A 158 9.53 26.76 -10.70
CA GLY A 158 10.99 26.75 -10.73
C GLY A 158 11.61 27.00 -12.11
N GLY A 159 12.88 27.44 -12.11
CA GLY A 159 13.67 27.62 -13.32
C GLY A 159 14.09 26.30 -13.97
N ASP A 160 14.32 25.27 -13.16
CA ASP A 160 14.70 23.94 -13.62
C ASP A 160 13.47 23.06 -13.91
N PRO A 161 13.64 22.00 -14.72
CA PRO A 161 12.57 21.03 -14.94
C PRO A 161 12.10 20.38 -13.64
N MET A 162 10.79 20.19 -13.52
CA MET A 162 10.14 19.61 -12.34
C MET A 162 9.28 18.40 -12.72
N VAL A 163 8.95 17.55 -11.74
CA VAL A 163 8.11 16.35 -11.90
C VAL A 163 6.88 16.48 -11.00
N SER A 164 5.72 16.02 -11.47
CA SER A 164 4.50 15.92 -10.68
C SER A 164 4.63 14.93 -9.52
N GLY A 165 3.58 14.80 -8.71
CA GLY A 165 3.39 13.57 -7.94
C GLY A 165 3.27 12.35 -8.85
N ILE A 166 3.51 11.16 -8.30
CA ILE A 166 3.34 9.89 -9.03
C ILE A 166 1.91 9.39 -8.80
N GLU A 167 1.16 9.18 -9.88
CA GLU A 167 -0.09 8.45 -9.83
C GLU A 167 0.16 6.99 -10.20
N PHE A 168 -0.06 6.08 -9.26
CA PHE A 168 -0.01 4.65 -9.53
C PHE A 168 -1.21 4.23 -10.38
N VAL A 169 -0.97 3.48 -11.45
CA VAL A 169 -1.98 3.16 -12.48
C VAL A 169 -2.30 1.67 -12.45
N ARG A 170 -3.59 1.35 -12.40
CA ARG A 170 -4.11 -0.01 -12.50
C ARG A 170 -4.35 -0.41 -13.95
N ALA A 171 -4.96 0.49 -14.73
CA ALA A 171 -5.30 0.25 -16.11
C ALA A 171 -5.37 1.55 -16.91
N VAL A 172 -5.17 1.46 -18.22
CA VAL A 172 -5.31 2.58 -19.14
C VAL A 172 -6.27 2.16 -20.24
N ASP A 173 -7.33 2.95 -20.42
CA ASP A 173 -8.28 2.78 -21.51
C ASP A 173 -8.18 3.98 -22.46
N THR A 174 -8.07 3.72 -23.76
CA THR A 174 -7.94 4.75 -24.80
C THR A 174 -9.22 4.98 -25.60
N THR A 175 -10.25 4.20 -25.31
CA THR A 175 -11.55 4.20 -25.99
C THR A 175 -12.63 4.93 -25.19
N ILE A 176 -12.40 5.15 -23.90
CA ILE A 176 -13.30 5.88 -23.01
C ILE A 176 -12.84 7.34 -22.90
N TYR A 177 -13.68 8.25 -23.40
CA TYR A 177 -13.41 9.70 -23.41
C TYR A 177 -14.24 10.48 -22.39
N ASP A 178 -15.38 9.95 -21.94
CA ASP A 178 -16.18 10.54 -20.87
C ASP A 178 -15.88 9.80 -19.56
N SER A 179 -14.86 10.27 -18.84
CA SER A 179 -14.37 9.64 -17.63
C SER A 179 -13.84 10.67 -16.66
N LEU A 180 -14.16 10.48 -15.38
CA LEU A 180 -13.57 11.24 -14.28
C LEU A 180 -12.03 11.09 -14.24
N PHE A 181 -11.51 10.00 -14.81
CA PHE A 181 -10.08 9.66 -14.83
C PHE A 181 -9.40 10.05 -16.15
N LEU A 182 -10.00 10.94 -16.95
CA LEU A 182 -9.44 11.33 -18.24
C LEU A 182 -8.20 12.21 -18.07
N LYS A 183 -7.09 11.77 -18.66
CA LYS A 183 -5.80 12.48 -18.72
C LYS A 183 -5.23 12.41 -20.12
N ALA A 184 -5.09 13.58 -20.76
CA ALA A 184 -4.57 13.71 -22.12
C ALA A 184 -5.20 12.73 -23.13
N GLY A 185 -6.55 12.63 -23.10
CA GLY A 185 -7.30 11.76 -24.02
C GLY A 185 -7.25 10.27 -23.69
N LYS A 186 -6.72 9.88 -22.52
CA LYS A 186 -6.69 8.50 -22.03
C LYS A 186 -7.36 8.42 -20.67
N THR A 187 -8.19 7.42 -20.45
CA THR A 187 -8.73 7.10 -19.13
C THR A 187 -7.66 6.35 -18.33
N VAL A 188 -7.10 7.00 -17.31
CA VAL A 188 -6.03 6.47 -16.46
C VAL A 188 -6.61 6.04 -15.13
N ILE A 189 -6.89 4.75 -14.97
CA ILE A 189 -7.56 4.22 -13.78
C ILE A 189 -6.53 4.06 -12.65
N PRO A 190 -6.71 4.69 -11.48
CA PRO A 190 -5.73 4.66 -10.40
C PRO A 190 -5.65 3.29 -9.71
N SER A 191 -4.46 2.97 -9.19
CA SER A 191 -4.20 1.85 -8.28
C SER A 191 -4.08 2.37 -6.85
N VAL A 192 -5.22 2.48 -6.16
CA VAL A 192 -5.32 3.16 -4.86
C VAL A 192 -4.53 2.45 -3.74
N GLY A 193 -4.45 1.13 -3.77
CA GLY A 193 -3.76 0.37 -2.71
C GLY A 193 -2.23 0.46 -2.78
N ARG A 194 -1.66 0.82 -3.95
CA ARG A 194 -0.22 0.71 -4.24
C ARG A 194 0.34 -0.71 -4.03
N GLU A 195 -0.50 -1.70 -4.23
CA GLU A 195 -0.19 -3.12 -4.10
C GLU A 195 -0.12 -3.75 -5.49
N TYR A 196 0.94 -4.51 -5.75
CA TYR A 196 1.19 -5.12 -7.05
C TYR A 196 1.57 -6.59 -6.89
N GLY A 197 1.03 -7.44 -7.77
CA GLY A 197 1.53 -8.80 -7.91
C GLY A 197 2.95 -8.78 -8.53
N GLY A 198 3.88 -9.56 -8.00
CA GLY A 198 5.18 -9.84 -8.60
C GLY A 198 5.20 -11.12 -9.45
N ASP A 199 4.03 -11.66 -9.77
CA ASP A 199 3.87 -12.85 -10.60
C ASP A 199 4.38 -12.62 -12.04
N SER A 200 4.61 -13.72 -12.77
CA SER A 200 5.04 -13.65 -14.17
C SER A 200 4.06 -12.85 -15.03
N GLY A 201 4.52 -11.75 -15.64
CA GLY A 201 3.70 -10.87 -16.50
C GLY A 201 3.12 -9.62 -15.82
N SER A 202 3.21 -9.55 -14.49
CA SER A 202 2.78 -8.38 -13.73
C SER A 202 3.69 -7.18 -13.98
N ALA A 203 3.09 -5.99 -13.93
CA ALA A 203 3.83 -4.76 -14.15
C ALA A 203 3.31 -3.63 -13.27
N LEU A 204 4.25 -2.84 -12.77
CA LEU A 204 3.99 -1.56 -12.16
C LEU A 204 3.77 -0.54 -13.28
N MET A 205 2.58 0.06 -13.34
CA MET A 205 2.29 1.20 -14.20
C MET A 205 2.10 2.45 -13.36
N TYR A 206 2.57 3.58 -13.88
CA TYR A 206 2.42 4.87 -13.22
C TYR A 206 2.34 6.01 -14.24
N TYR A 207 1.65 7.06 -13.85
CA TYR A 207 1.49 8.31 -14.58
C TYR A 207 2.25 9.43 -13.88
N LEU A 208 2.88 10.30 -14.68
CA LEU A 208 3.50 11.53 -14.21
C LEU A 208 3.49 12.61 -15.29
N GLU A 209 3.66 13.86 -14.86
CA GLU A 209 3.92 15.00 -15.71
C GLU A 209 5.33 15.54 -15.46
N LEU A 210 6.03 15.91 -16.54
CA LEU A 210 7.28 16.65 -16.50
C LEU A 210 7.02 18.09 -16.93
N TYR A 211 7.44 19.03 -16.11
CA TYR A 211 7.31 20.46 -16.39
C TYR A 211 8.66 21.01 -16.84
N GLN A 212 8.68 21.76 -17.94
CA GLN A 212 9.91 22.27 -18.54
C GLN A 212 10.67 23.27 -17.65
N GLY A 213 9.97 23.93 -16.72
CA GLY A 213 10.49 25.04 -15.93
C GLY A 213 10.63 26.33 -16.75
N SER A 214 10.77 27.47 -16.06
CA SER A 214 10.88 28.78 -16.72
C SER A 214 12.22 28.98 -17.46
N GLY A 215 13.23 28.16 -17.15
CA GLY A 215 14.51 28.12 -17.87
C GLY A 215 14.44 27.48 -19.27
N LYS A 216 13.26 26.97 -19.68
CA LYS A 216 12.98 26.48 -21.04
C LYS A 216 14.02 25.51 -21.60
N ARG A 217 14.48 24.56 -20.76
CA ARG A 217 15.41 23.52 -21.23
C ARG A 217 14.76 22.67 -22.31
N ALA A 218 15.48 22.37 -23.39
CA ALA A 218 14.95 21.57 -24.50
C ALA A 218 14.70 20.10 -24.12
N ASN A 219 15.45 19.58 -23.16
CA ASN A 219 15.31 18.21 -22.67
C ASN A 219 15.70 18.10 -21.19
N VAL A 220 15.38 16.94 -20.60
CA VAL A 220 15.78 16.55 -19.26
C VAL A 220 16.04 15.04 -19.23
N MET A 221 17.07 14.62 -18.50
CA MET A 221 17.29 13.21 -18.23
C MET A 221 16.43 12.77 -17.05
N VAL A 222 15.68 11.70 -17.23
CA VAL A 222 14.79 11.11 -16.22
C VAL A 222 15.35 9.77 -15.82
N GLU A 223 15.78 9.65 -14.57
CA GLU A 223 16.15 8.38 -13.96
C GLU A 223 14.97 7.84 -13.17
N THR A 224 14.67 6.57 -13.39
CA THR A 224 13.64 5.82 -12.65
C THR A 224 14.33 4.71 -11.89
N GLN A 225 14.08 4.61 -10.60
CA GLN A 225 14.60 3.54 -9.77
C GLN A 225 13.48 2.89 -8.95
N LEU A 226 13.55 1.56 -8.84
CA LEU A 226 12.81 0.82 -7.82
C LEU A 226 13.82 0.42 -6.74
N LEU A 227 13.63 0.94 -5.54
CA LEU A 227 14.54 0.76 -4.41
C LEU A 227 13.92 -0.20 -3.40
N ASN A 228 14.69 -1.16 -2.91
CA ASN A 228 14.25 -2.03 -1.82
C ASN A 228 14.23 -1.29 -0.47
N LYS A 229 13.79 -1.96 0.60
CA LYS A 229 13.85 -1.46 2.00
C LYS A 229 15.22 -0.93 2.45
N ARG A 230 16.32 -1.41 1.89
CA ARG A 230 17.70 -0.96 2.18
C ARG A 230 18.15 0.20 1.29
N MET A 231 17.26 0.71 0.44
CA MET A 231 17.52 1.72 -0.58
C MET A 231 18.48 1.26 -1.70
N ASP A 232 18.69 -0.05 -1.85
CA ASP A 232 19.41 -0.59 -3.00
C ASP A 232 18.50 -0.60 -4.22
N ALA A 233 19.01 -0.19 -5.38
CA ALA A 233 18.27 -0.24 -6.63
C ALA A 233 18.14 -1.68 -7.12
N VAL A 234 16.92 -2.20 -7.18
CA VAL A 234 16.60 -3.49 -7.83
C VAL A 234 16.18 -3.32 -9.29
N TYR A 235 15.82 -2.10 -9.68
CA TYR A 235 15.57 -1.68 -11.05
C TYR A 235 16.11 -0.27 -11.23
N ARG A 236 16.70 0.00 -12.39
CA ARG A 236 17.11 1.33 -12.82
C ARG A 236 16.90 1.46 -14.32
N ASP A 237 16.27 2.55 -14.72
CA ASP A 237 16.16 2.98 -16.11
C ASP A 237 16.50 4.46 -16.22
N THR A 238 17.03 4.88 -17.38
CA THR A 238 17.37 6.27 -17.63
C THR A 238 17.02 6.63 -19.05
N LEU A 239 16.22 7.68 -19.22
CA LEU A 239 15.80 8.16 -20.53
C LEU A 239 15.91 9.67 -20.63
N THR A 240 16.21 10.18 -21.81
CA THR A 240 16.17 11.63 -22.08
C THR A 240 14.81 12.01 -22.66
N SER A 241 14.06 12.84 -21.94
CA SER A 241 12.77 13.39 -22.39
C SER A 241 12.97 14.73 -23.07
N VAL A 242 12.46 14.89 -24.29
CA VAL A 242 12.51 16.15 -25.06
C VAL A 242 11.19 16.89 -24.89
N PHE A 243 11.25 18.17 -24.50
CA PHE A 243 10.08 19.02 -24.33
C PHE A 243 9.58 19.54 -25.69
N ALA A 244 8.64 18.81 -26.30
CA ALA A 244 7.86 19.31 -27.44
C ALA A 244 6.80 20.34 -27.01
N GLU A 245 6.35 20.24 -25.76
CA GLU A 245 5.44 21.16 -25.09
C GLU A 245 5.96 21.47 -23.67
N PRO A 246 5.52 22.57 -23.02
CA PRO A 246 5.94 22.91 -21.65
C PRO A 246 5.60 21.88 -20.57
N THR A 247 4.66 20.97 -20.86
CA THR A 247 4.28 19.84 -20.00
C THR A 247 4.32 18.56 -20.82
N LEU A 248 5.15 17.58 -20.43
CA LEU A 248 5.12 16.24 -21.00
C LEU A 248 4.36 15.30 -20.07
N ARG A 249 3.46 14.51 -20.62
CA ARG A 249 2.64 13.55 -19.87
C ARG A 249 3.07 12.15 -20.22
N GLN A 250 3.38 11.34 -19.22
CA GLN A 250 3.97 10.02 -19.43
C GLN A 250 3.24 8.97 -18.63
N ILE A 251 2.92 7.86 -19.30
CA ILE A 251 2.54 6.61 -18.65
C ILE A 251 3.72 5.67 -18.86
N ARG A 252 4.29 5.17 -17.76
CA ARG A 252 5.45 4.28 -17.79
C ARG A 252 5.08 2.93 -17.18
N ARG A 253 5.85 1.91 -17.56
CA ARG A 253 5.65 0.53 -17.13
C ARG A 253 6.99 -0.09 -16.73
N ILE A 254 7.02 -0.76 -15.58
CA ILE A 254 8.15 -1.55 -15.11
C ILE A 254 7.67 -3.00 -14.99
N SER A 255 8.35 -3.93 -15.67
CA SER A 255 8.11 -5.36 -15.45
C SER A 255 8.52 -5.73 -14.03
N LEU A 256 7.63 -6.40 -13.30
CA LEU A 256 7.92 -6.90 -11.95
C LEU A 256 8.45 -8.34 -11.96
N THR A 257 8.65 -8.92 -13.14
CA THR A 257 9.23 -10.25 -13.29
C THR A 257 10.60 -10.33 -12.62
N GLY A 258 10.75 -11.24 -11.66
CA GLY A 258 12.00 -11.45 -10.92
C GLY A 258 12.23 -10.47 -9.76
N ILE A 259 11.34 -9.49 -9.56
CA ILE A 259 11.38 -8.62 -8.38
C ILE A 259 10.72 -9.36 -7.22
N LYS A 260 11.43 -9.47 -6.10
CA LYS A 260 10.95 -10.15 -4.90
C LYS A 260 9.74 -9.46 -4.29
N ALA A 261 8.95 -10.21 -3.53
CA ALA A 261 7.94 -9.63 -2.67
C ALA A 261 8.61 -8.74 -1.60
N GLY A 262 7.92 -7.67 -1.19
CA GLY A 262 8.39 -6.75 -0.16
C GLY A 262 7.96 -5.31 -0.39
N VAL A 263 8.43 -4.44 0.50
CA VAL A 263 8.21 -3.00 0.43
C VAL A 263 9.30 -2.35 -0.43
N TYR A 264 8.87 -1.52 -1.36
CA TYR A 264 9.73 -0.80 -2.30
C TYR A 264 9.42 0.69 -2.31
N THR A 265 10.36 1.49 -2.80
CA THR A 265 10.16 2.90 -3.13
C THR A 265 10.40 3.09 -4.62
N LEU A 266 9.42 3.65 -5.33
CA LEU A 266 9.61 4.16 -6.68
C LEU A 266 10.17 5.57 -6.58
N GLU A 267 11.35 5.79 -7.13
CA GLU A 267 12.00 7.09 -7.23
C GLU A 267 12.07 7.54 -8.69
N ILE A 268 11.63 8.76 -8.95
CA ILE A 268 11.81 9.44 -10.24
C ILE A 268 12.67 10.68 -10.00
N SER A 269 13.86 10.71 -10.60
CA SER A 269 14.79 11.82 -10.51
C SER A 269 14.98 12.50 -11.86
N LEU A 270 14.85 13.83 -11.89
CA LEU A 270 15.24 14.65 -13.02
C LEU A 270 16.68 15.11 -12.84
N LYS A 271 17.51 14.81 -13.82
CA LYS A 271 18.93 15.14 -13.83
C LYS A 271 19.20 16.29 -14.79
N GLY A 272 19.93 17.29 -14.29
CA GLY A 272 20.40 18.45 -15.02
C GLY A 272 21.81 18.27 -15.58
N ARG A 273 22.56 19.38 -15.71
CA ARG A 273 23.95 19.35 -16.17
C ARG A 273 24.81 18.55 -15.20
N ARG A 274 25.75 17.74 -15.73
CA ARG A 274 26.68 16.90 -14.95
C ARG A 274 25.94 15.93 -14.00
N ASP A 275 24.79 15.41 -14.44
CA ASP A 275 23.98 14.41 -13.72
C ASP A 275 23.49 14.84 -12.33
N LYS A 276 23.53 16.14 -12.02
CA LYS A 276 23.00 16.67 -10.76
C LYS A 276 21.48 16.51 -10.76
N VAL A 277 20.93 15.88 -9.73
CA VAL A 277 19.48 15.83 -9.49
C VAL A 277 18.98 17.26 -9.27
N VAL A 278 18.04 17.69 -10.11
CA VAL A 278 17.37 19.01 -10.01
C VAL A 278 16.04 18.90 -9.27
N THR A 279 15.36 17.76 -9.38
CA THR A 279 14.15 17.44 -8.64
C THR A 279 14.05 15.92 -8.54
N ASP A 280 13.45 15.42 -7.48
CA ASP A 280 13.04 14.03 -7.34
C ASP A 280 11.67 13.92 -6.69
N VAL A 281 11.01 12.78 -6.91
CA VAL A 281 9.80 12.37 -6.21
C VAL A 281 9.91 10.89 -5.86
N ARG A 282 9.46 10.53 -4.66
CA ARG A 282 9.55 9.18 -4.12
C ARG A 282 8.20 8.76 -3.56
N GLU A 283 7.73 7.60 -3.97
CA GLU A 283 6.48 7.04 -3.45
C GLU A 283 6.66 5.57 -3.06
N PRO A 284 6.22 5.15 -1.86
CA PRO A 284 6.28 3.75 -1.45
C PRO A 284 5.22 2.92 -2.17
N LEU A 285 5.52 1.64 -2.35
CA LEU A 285 4.60 0.62 -2.86
C LEU A 285 4.95 -0.75 -2.25
N ILE A 286 4.03 -1.70 -2.38
CA ILE A 286 4.25 -3.07 -1.95
C ILE A 286 4.09 -4.01 -3.14
N ILE A 287 5.03 -4.94 -3.26
CA ILE A 287 4.97 -6.04 -4.21
C ILE A 287 4.70 -7.30 -3.41
N TYR A 288 3.63 -8.02 -3.74
CA TYR A 288 3.29 -9.32 -3.16
C TYR A 288 3.45 -10.40 -4.22
N TRP A 289 3.82 -11.61 -3.81
CA TRP A 289 3.77 -12.77 -4.69
C TRP A 289 2.54 -13.58 -4.36
N SER A 290 1.82 -14.02 -5.40
CA SER A 290 0.82 -15.06 -5.19
C SER A 290 1.49 -16.30 -4.58
N PRO A 291 0.75 -17.13 -3.83
CA PRO A 291 1.28 -18.38 -3.33
C PRO A 291 1.87 -19.25 -4.45
N GLU A 292 1.27 -19.23 -5.64
CA GLU A 292 1.78 -19.88 -6.86
C GLU A 292 3.12 -19.34 -7.30
N ALA A 293 3.28 -18.00 -7.32
CA ALA A 293 4.57 -17.39 -7.66
C ALA A 293 5.62 -17.64 -6.59
N MET A 294 5.26 -17.71 -5.31
CA MET A 294 6.18 -18.10 -4.26
C MET A 294 6.68 -19.53 -4.49
N VAL A 295 5.81 -20.49 -4.78
CA VAL A 295 6.22 -21.88 -5.11
C VAL A 295 7.19 -21.93 -6.28
N LYS A 296 6.95 -21.11 -7.31
CA LYS A 296 7.78 -21.06 -8.52
C LYS A 296 9.13 -20.37 -8.29
N ASN A 297 9.15 -19.26 -7.58
CA ASN A 297 10.31 -18.36 -7.50
C ASN A 297 11.11 -18.49 -6.19
N ASP A 298 10.49 -18.94 -5.10
CA ASP A 298 11.08 -19.09 -3.76
C ASP A 298 10.36 -20.19 -2.96
N PHE A 299 10.50 -21.43 -3.45
CA PHE A 299 9.85 -22.60 -2.88
C PHE A 299 10.19 -22.84 -1.40
N GLU A 300 11.41 -22.52 -0.99
CA GLU A 300 11.85 -22.70 0.40
C GLU A 300 11.06 -21.80 1.35
N THR A 301 10.87 -20.53 0.98
CA THR A 301 10.03 -19.59 1.75
C THR A 301 8.57 -20.04 1.73
N ALA A 302 8.04 -20.37 0.53
CA ALA A 302 6.66 -20.84 0.38
C ALA A 302 6.34 -22.04 1.29
N VAL A 303 7.26 -23.00 1.40
CA VAL A 303 7.10 -24.16 2.28
C VAL A 303 7.30 -23.80 3.76
N SER A 304 8.23 -22.87 4.05
CA SER A 304 8.51 -22.45 5.43
C SER A 304 7.33 -21.76 6.08
N GLU A 305 6.54 -21.01 5.32
CA GLU A 305 5.31 -20.39 5.79
C GLU A 305 4.31 -21.44 6.27
N LEU A 306 4.18 -22.57 5.58
CA LEU A 306 3.25 -23.67 5.92
C LEU A 306 3.47 -24.31 7.29
N LYS A 307 4.54 -23.99 8.02
CA LYS A 307 4.89 -24.60 9.32
C LYS A 307 3.75 -24.55 10.36
N TYR A 308 2.81 -23.62 10.22
CA TYR A 308 1.66 -23.48 11.13
C TYR A 308 0.56 -24.52 10.90
N ILE A 309 0.50 -25.13 9.71
CA ILE A 309 -0.58 -26.03 9.31
C ILE A 309 -0.09 -27.36 8.71
N ALA A 310 1.20 -27.44 8.38
CA ALA A 310 1.82 -28.64 7.82
C ALA A 310 2.32 -29.57 8.92
N THR A 311 2.10 -30.87 8.71
CA THR A 311 2.64 -31.92 9.57
C THR A 311 4.15 -32.12 9.34
N PRO A 312 4.89 -32.72 10.30
CA PRO A 312 6.31 -33.04 10.11
C PRO A 312 6.57 -33.92 8.88
N ALA A 313 5.64 -34.83 8.54
CA ALA A 313 5.74 -35.68 7.37
C ALA A 313 5.59 -34.90 6.05
N GLU A 314 4.62 -33.98 5.99
CA GLU A 314 4.43 -33.08 4.83
C GLU A 314 5.64 -32.16 4.64
N MET A 315 6.14 -31.54 5.71
CA MET A 315 7.36 -30.72 5.66
C MET A 315 8.58 -31.51 5.18
N LYS A 316 8.71 -32.78 5.60
CA LYS A 316 9.78 -33.66 5.12
C LYS A 316 9.60 -34.02 3.64
N ALA A 317 8.37 -34.19 3.16
CA ALA A 317 8.10 -34.45 1.75
C ALA A 317 8.48 -33.24 0.89
N PHE A 318 8.09 -32.03 1.29
CA PHE A 318 8.47 -30.79 0.58
C PHE A 318 9.99 -30.61 0.50
N LYS A 319 10.72 -30.85 1.60
CA LYS A 319 12.19 -30.76 1.62
C LYS A 319 12.89 -31.76 0.70
N LYS A 320 12.24 -32.88 0.37
CA LYS A 320 12.79 -33.92 -0.51
C LYS A 320 12.48 -33.69 -1.99
N ALA A 321 11.56 -32.78 -2.32
CA ALA A 321 11.15 -32.52 -3.69
C ALA A 321 12.30 -31.90 -4.49
N ALA A 322 12.74 -32.59 -5.54
CA ALA A 322 13.93 -32.20 -6.30
C ALA A 322 13.57 -31.34 -7.51
N THR A 323 12.48 -31.67 -8.21
CA THR A 323 12.10 -31.00 -9.46
C THR A 323 11.01 -29.95 -9.26
N PRO A 324 10.93 -28.91 -10.11
CA PRO A 324 9.82 -27.94 -10.08
C PRO A 324 8.44 -28.61 -10.19
N GLU A 325 8.33 -29.69 -10.97
CA GLU A 325 7.09 -30.44 -11.16
C GLU A 325 6.67 -31.17 -9.89
N GLU A 326 7.62 -31.81 -9.19
CA GLU A 326 7.37 -32.46 -7.89
C GLU A 326 6.95 -31.44 -6.83
N LYS A 327 7.64 -30.29 -6.79
CA LYS A 327 7.34 -29.19 -5.86
C LYS A 327 5.92 -28.68 -6.05
N LEU A 328 5.53 -28.39 -7.29
CA LEU A 328 4.18 -27.95 -7.63
C LEU A 328 3.13 -29.03 -7.36
N HIS A 329 3.43 -30.29 -7.66
CA HIS A 329 2.54 -31.40 -7.39
C HIS A 329 2.23 -31.55 -5.89
N LEU A 330 3.27 -31.57 -5.05
CA LEU A 330 3.10 -31.66 -3.59
C LEU A 330 2.34 -30.46 -3.04
N TRP A 331 2.61 -29.25 -3.56
CA TRP A 331 1.89 -28.04 -3.16
C TRP A 331 0.40 -28.14 -3.44
N ASN A 332 0.04 -28.55 -4.66
CA ASN A 332 -1.35 -28.70 -5.07
C ASN A 332 -2.04 -29.79 -4.25
N GLN A 333 -1.37 -30.92 -4.00
CA GLN A 333 -1.92 -31.97 -3.14
C GLN A 333 -2.12 -31.53 -1.70
N PHE A 334 -1.20 -30.72 -1.15
CA PHE A 334 -1.29 -30.20 0.21
C PHE A 334 -2.56 -29.36 0.41
N TRP A 335 -2.81 -28.44 -0.53
CA TRP A 335 -3.98 -27.55 -0.47
C TRP A 335 -5.28 -28.27 -0.83
N LEU A 336 -5.26 -29.17 -1.83
CA LEU A 336 -6.44 -29.95 -2.20
C LEU A 336 -6.99 -30.77 -1.03
N LYS A 337 -6.12 -31.34 -0.18
CA LYS A 337 -6.53 -32.08 1.03
C LYS A 337 -7.19 -31.20 2.10
N ARG A 338 -6.94 -29.89 2.05
CA ARG A 338 -7.44 -28.89 3.00
C ARG A 338 -8.52 -28.00 2.39
N ASP A 339 -9.03 -28.38 1.21
CA ASP A 339 -10.10 -27.67 0.55
C ASP A 339 -11.45 -27.97 1.21
N PRO A 340 -12.08 -27.00 1.88
CA PRO A 340 -13.39 -27.21 2.50
C PRO A 340 -14.50 -27.34 1.45
N THR A 341 -14.27 -26.85 0.23
CA THR A 341 -15.26 -26.76 -0.84
C THR A 341 -14.66 -27.20 -2.18
N PRO A 342 -14.27 -28.48 -2.35
CA PRO A 342 -13.55 -28.96 -3.55
C PRO A 342 -14.31 -28.81 -4.89
N GLY A 343 -15.58 -28.43 -4.85
CA GLY A 343 -16.41 -28.15 -6.02
C GLY A 343 -16.27 -26.73 -6.57
N THR A 344 -15.58 -25.81 -5.87
CA THR A 344 -15.28 -24.46 -6.35
C THR A 344 -13.88 -24.42 -6.97
N PRO A 345 -13.62 -23.53 -7.95
CA PRO A 345 -12.26 -23.34 -8.48
C PRO A 345 -11.27 -22.76 -7.48
N ALA A 346 -11.76 -22.15 -6.39
CA ALA A 346 -10.96 -21.51 -5.37
C ALA A 346 -10.88 -22.40 -4.13
N ASN A 347 -9.75 -22.36 -3.44
CA ASN A 347 -9.59 -23.02 -2.16
C ASN A 347 -9.64 -21.98 -1.03
N GLU A 348 -10.76 -21.93 -0.32
CA GLU A 348 -11.08 -20.90 0.66
C GLU A 348 -10.13 -20.96 1.86
N ALA A 349 -9.74 -22.16 2.29
CA ALA A 349 -8.76 -22.35 3.37
C ALA A 349 -7.38 -21.82 2.98
N LYS A 350 -6.96 -22.02 1.73
CA LYS A 350 -5.72 -21.45 1.20
C LYS A 350 -5.78 -19.92 1.15
N GLY A 351 -6.87 -19.37 0.63
CA GLY A 351 -7.07 -17.92 0.56
C GLY A 351 -6.99 -17.28 1.94
N GLU A 352 -7.74 -17.81 2.91
CA GLU A 352 -7.73 -17.32 4.29
C GLU A 352 -6.36 -17.45 4.96
N TYR A 353 -5.65 -18.56 4.73
CA TYR A 353 -4.33 -18.76 5.29
C TYR A 353 -3.32 -17.71 4.81
N TYR A 354 -3.25 -17.49 3.50
CA TYR A 354 -2.33 -16.48 2.95
C TYR A 354 -2.75 -15.05 3.28
N ARG A 355 -4.06 -14.78 3.37
CA ARG A 355 -4.56 -13.51 3.90
C ARG A 355 -4.00 -13.22 5.31
N ARG A 356 -3.91 -14.23 6.17
CA ARG A 356 -3.32 -14.09 7.52
C ARG A 356 -1.80 -13.90 7.49
N ILE A 357 -1.09 -14.58 6.58
CA ILE A 357 0.35 -14.38 6.37
C ILE A 357 0.62 -12.94 5.93
N ASP A 358 -0.10 -12.45 4.93
CA ASP A 358 0.03 -11.10 4.40
C ASP A 358 -0.29 -10.05 5.46
N TYR A 359 -1.38 -10.26 6.22
CA TYR A 359 -1.73 -9.39 7.35
C TYR A 359 -0.61 -9.36 8.39
N ALA A 360 -0.09 -10.52 8.78
CA ALA A 360 1.00 -10.61 9.74
C ALA A 360 2.24 -9.86 9.23
N ASN A 361 2.61 -10.06 7.97
CA ASN A 361 3.74 -9.37 7.33
C ASN A 361 3.55 -7.86 7.25
N ALA A 362 2.35 -7.38 6.98
CA ALA A 362 2.05 -5.95 6.93
C ALA A 362 2.11 -5.29 8.32
N HIS A 363 1.58 -5.96 9.35
CA HIS A 363 1.33 -5.33 10.67
C HIS A 363 2.37 -5.66 11.73
N PHE A 364 3.05 -6.81 11.64
CA PHE A 364 3.92 -7.32 12.70
C PHE A 364 5.38 -7.46 12.29
N SER A 365 5.72 -7.11 11.03
CA SER A 365 7.13 -7.09 10.60
C SER A 365 7.94 -6.07 11.39
N ILE A 366 9.12 -6.47 11.83
CA ILE A 366 10.11 -5.60 12.47
C ILE A 366 11.39 -5.52 11.63
N LEU A 367 12.36 -4.70 12.04
CA LEU A 367 13.53 -4.38 11.21
C LEU A 367 14.28 -5.60 10.66
N ARG A 368 14.36 -6.72 11.42
CA ARG A 368 15.12 -7.92 11.03
C ARG A 368 14.30 -9.21 11.00
N LYS A 369 12.97 -9.14 11.13
CA LYS A 369 12.12 -10.33 11.24
C LYS A 369 10.79 -10.04 10.54
N GLU A 370 10.43 -10.89 9.59
CA GLU A 370 9.15 -10.81 8.88
C GLU A 370 7.99 -11.09 9.84
N GLY A 371 6.86 -10.47 9.58
CA GLY A 371 5.70 -10.49 10.46
C GLY A 371 5.20 -11.90 10.75
N TRP A 372 5.15 -12.76 9.73
CA TRP A 372 4.76 -14.16 9.89
C TRP A 372 5.68 -14.92 10.86
N LEU A 373 6.95 -14.51 11.03
CA LEU A 373 7.88 -15.14 11.97
C LEU A 373 7.73 -14.62 13.41
N THR A 374 7.09 -13.47 13.62
CA THR A 374 6.90 -12.88 14.96
C THR A 374 5.92 -13.69 15.80
N ASP A 375 5.92 -13.49 17.11
CA ASP A 375 5.03 -14.21 18.01
C ASP A 375 3.57 -13.77 17.78
N ARG A 376 3.34 -12.46 17.63
CA ARG A 376 2.03 -11.91 17.22
C ARG A 376 1.56 -12.48 15.89
N GLY A 377 2.44 -12.50 14.88
CA GLY A 377 2.11 -13.10 13.58
C GLY A 377 1.79 -14.59 13.68
N SER A 378 2.56 -15.34 14.47
CA SER A 378 2.35 -16.77 14.68
C SER A 378 0.98 -17.06 15.32
N VAL A 379 0.60 -16.30 16.35
CA VAL A 379 -0.73 -16.41 17.00
C VAL A 379 -1.83 -16.01 16.02
N TYR A 380 -1.68 -14.89 15.31
CA TYR A 380 -2.66 -14.41 14.34
C TYR A 380 -2.90 -15.41 13.19
N ILE A 381 -1.83 -16.01 12.65
CA ILE A 381 -1.95 -17.01 11.57
C ILE A 381 -2.69 -18.25 12.08
N THR A 382 -2.34 -18.70 13.28
CA THR A 382 -2.90 -19.92 13.88
C THR A 382 -4.37 -19.77 14.26
N TYR A 383 -4.72 -18.69 14.96
CA TYR A 383 -6.05 -18.50 15.55
C TYR A 383 -6.94 -17.53 14.78
N GLY A 384 -6.37 -16.75 13.87
CA GLY A 384 -7.07 -15.71 13.11
C GLY A 384 -7.09 -14.37 13.84
N GLU A 385 -8.02 -13.51 13.42
CA GLU A 385 -8.26 -12.22 14.05
C GLU A 385 -8.79 -12.41 15.48
N PRO A 386 -8.18 -11.77 16.50
CA PRO A 386 -8.69 -11.82 17.86
C PRO A 386 -10.01 -11.09 17.99
N ASP A 387 -10.89 -11.59 18.87
CA ASP A 387 -12.18 -10.96 19.15
C ASP A 387 -12.00 -9.62 19.88
N GLN A 388 -10.99 -9.54 20.75
CA GLN A 388 -10.63 -8.32 21.45
C GLN A 388 -9.11 -8.16 21.55
N ILE A 389 -8.64 -6.94 21.31
CA ILE A 389 -7.26 -6.53 21.57
C ILE A 389 -7.27 -5.38 22.57
N GLU A 390 -6.61 -5.56 23.69
CA GLU A 390 -6.23 -4.47 24.59
C GLU A 390 -4.80 -4.04 24.25
N ASP A 391 -4.61 -2.75 23.99
CA ASP A 391 -3.33 -2.21 23.52
C ASP A 391 -2.86 -1.13 24.50
N PHE A 392 -1.75 -1.39 25.16
CA PHE A 392 -1.17 -0.53 26.17
C PHE A 392 0.15 0.01 25.63
N PRO A 393 0.19 1.29 25.21
CA PRO A 393 1.39 1.89 24.66
C PRO A 393 2.48 2.04 25.74
N PHE A 394 3.68 2.39 25.31
CA PHE A 394 4.79 2.65 26.23
C PHE A 394 4.44 3.84 27.16
N GLU A 395 4.57 3.63 28.47
CA GLU A 395 4.45 4.67 29.49
C GLU A 395 5.76 4.77 30.29
N LEU A 396 5.94 5.86 31.03
CA LEU A 396 7.20 6.12 31.77
C LEU A 396 7.57 4.96 32.72
N ASP A 397 6.57 4.27 33.26
CA ASP A 397 6.71 3.22 34.28
C ASP A 397 6.29 1.81 33.77
N SER A 398 5.89 1.67 32.51
CA SER A 398 5.49 0.37 31.95
C SER A 398 5.89 0.18 30.49
N LYS A 399 6.40 -1.03 30.20
CA LYS A 399 6.65 -1.49 28.83
C LYS A 399 5.35 -1.51 28.02
N ALA A 400 5.44 -1.35 26.71
CA ALA A 400 4.28 -1.51 25.85
C ALA A 400 3.88 -3.00 25.79
N TYR A 401 2.59 -3.29 25.87
CA TYR A 401 2.09 -4.66 25.80
C TYR A 401 0.70 -4.74 25.17
N GLN A 402 0.37 -5.92 24.64
CA GLN A 402 -0.92 -6.22 24.04
C GLN A 402 -1.50 -7.49 24.63
N ILE A 403 -2.81 -7.48 24.88
CA ILE A 403 -3.57 -8.66 25.29
C ILE A 403 -4.57 -8.97 24.19
N TRP A 404 -4.54 -10.20 23.68
CA TRP A 404 -5.43 -10.67 22.63
C TRP A 404 -6.32 -11.78 23.19
N ASP A 405 -7.63 -11.58 23.09
CA ASP A 405 -8.65 -12.52 23.55
C ASP A 405 -9.40 -13.15 22.36
N TYR A 406 -9.65 -14.45 22.47
CA TYR A 406 -10.42 -15.26 21.53
C TYR A 406 -11.54 -15.98 22.29
N TYR A 407 -12.78 -15.86 21.83
CA TYR A 407 -14.01 -16.34 22.48
C TYR A 407 -14.74 -17.44 21.69
N GLN A 408 -14.07 -18.09 20.72
CA GLN A 408 -14.70 -19.13 19.89
C GLN A 408 -15.33 -20.26 20.71
N ALA A 409 -16.54 -20.67 20.31
CA ALA A 409 -17.48 -21.60 20.96
C ALA A 409 -16.87 -22.68 21.88
N GLY A 410 -16.51 -22.30 23.11
CA GLY A 410 -16.07 -23.19 24.19
C GLY A 410 -14.56 -23.28 24.45
N ASP A 411 -13.71 -22.60 23.68
CA ASP A 411 -12.25 -22.59 23.84
C ASP A 411 -11.74 -21.15 23.95
N VAL A 412 -11.90 -20.57 25.14
CA VAL A 412 -11.46 -19.19 25.43
C VAL A 412 -9.94 -19.16 25.54
N ARG A 413 -9.29 -18.30 24.75
CA ARG A 413 -7.84 -18.14 24.75
C ARG A 413 -7.44 -16.70 24.97
N ARG A 414 -6.38 -16.49 25.75
CA ARG A 414 -5.76 -15.18 26.02
C ARG A 414 -4.25 -15.24 25.77
N PHE A 415 -3.74 -14.30 24.98
CA PHE A 415 -2.32 -14.16 24.70
C PHE A 415 -1.82 -12.78 25.16
N LEU A 416 -0.76 -12.74 25.96
CA LEU A 416 -0.08 -11.53 26.38
C LEU A 416 1.24 -11.37 25.62
N PHE A 417 1.41 -10.26 24.91
CA PHE A 417 2.65 -9.91 24.23
C PHE A 417 3.26 -8.65 24.84
N ILE A 418 4.56 -8.66 25.08
CA ILE A 418 5.29 -7.50 25.65
C ILE A 418 6.42 -7.10 24.71
N ASP A 419 6.51 -5.82 24.38
CA ASP A 419 7.69 -5.23 23.75
C ASP A 419 8.71 -4.89 24.84
N GLU A 420 9.69 -5.76 25.00
CA GLU A 420 10.65 -5.64 26.11
C GLU A 420 11.69 -4.53 25.90
N TRP A 421 11.98 -4.15 24.65
CA TRP A 421 13.06 -3.22 24.32
C TRP A 421 12.57 -1.92 23.63
N GLY A 422 11.26 -1.79 23.38
CA GLY A 422 10.70 -0.66 22.64
C GLY A 422 11.09 -0.67 21.15
N ASP A 423 11.38 -1.84 20.59
CA ASP A 423 11.80 -2.00 19.19
C ASP A 423 10.66 -2.54 18.29
N GLY A 424 9.47 -2.71 18.85
CA GLY A 424 8.29 -3.26 18.20
C GLY A 424 8.24 -4.79 18.19
N ASP A 425 9.22 -5.49 18.78
CA ASP A 425 9.22 -6.95 18.92
C ASP A 425 8.40 -7.40 20.14
N TYR A 426 7.07 -7.39 19.98
CA TYR A 426 6.13 -7.88 20.99
C TYR A 426 6.23 -9.40 21.13
N ARG A 427 6.86 -9.87 22.21
CA ARG A 427 7.10 -11.30 22.49
C ARG A 427 6.03 -11.88 23.37
N LEU A 428 5.60 -13.10 23.03
CA LEU A 428 4.58 -13.84 23.77
C LEU A 428 5.14 -14.26 25.13
N GLN A 429 4.44 -13.90 26.20
CA GLN A 429 4.87 -14.19 27.56
C GLN A 429 4.39 -15.59 27.98
N TYR A 430 3.11 -15.82 28.31
CA TYR A 430 2.51 -17.13 28.61
C TYR A 430 0.97 -17.01 28.66
N PRO A 431 0.18 -18.10 28.48
CA PRO A 431 0.59 -19.44 28.02
C PRO A 431 0.66 -19.54 26.49
N TYR A 432 1.49 -20.45 25.98
CA TYR A 432 1.75 -20.60 24.53
C TYR A 432 0.56 -21.10 23.73
N ASP A 433 -0.40 -21.78 24.36
CA ASP A 433 -1.69 -22.16 23.77
C ASP A 433 -2.83 -21.21 24.18
N GLY A 434 -2.55 -20.21 25.02
CA GLY A 434 -3.51 -19.20 25.46
C GLY A 434 -4.61 -19.73 26.38
N ARG A 435 -4.60 -21.00 26.79
CA ARG A 435 -5.61 -21.54 27.70
C ARG A 435 -5.31 -21.17 29.15
N TYR A 436 -6.34 -20.82 29.90
CA TYR A 436 -6.25 -20.53 31.34
C TYR A 436 -5.87 -21.76 32.17
#